data_AF-A0A969N7M4-F1
#
_entry.id   AF-A0A969N7M4-F1
#
_cell.length_a   1.000
_cell.length_b   1.000
_cell.length_c   1.000
_cell.angle_alpha   90.00
_cell.angle_beta   90.00
_cell.angle_gamma   90.00
#
_symmetry.space_group_name_H-M   'P 1'
#
loop_
_entity.id
_entity.type
_entity.pdbx_description
1 polymer ?
#
loop_
_entity_poly.entity_id
_entity_poly.type
_entity_poly.pdbx_seq_one_letter_code
_entity_poly.pdbx_strand_id
1 'polypeptide(L)'
;MKADYIQEPFLLFGKGKSICPREGIAELNVYDTVIEARKNQLLLGIIGIEEDVEKLKGWLKRFESYIPANPKGKQKGLFKPFSGFNQDKGFCAKLIVTAL
;
A
#
# COMPACT_ATOMS: atom_id res chain seq x y z
N MET A 1 2.06 -16.73 36.48
CA MET A 1 1.33 -15.73 35.66
C MET A 1 0.35 -16.45 34.76
N LYS A 2 -0.92 -16.07 34.78
CA LYS A 2 -1.94 -16.58 33.84
C LYS A 2 -2.09 -15.49 32.78
N ALA A 3 -1.69 -15.78 31.54
CA ALA A 3 -1.88 -14.87 30.43
C ALA A 3 -3.20 -15.20 29.76
N ASP A 4 -4.08 -14.20 29.63
CA ASP A 4 -5.32 -14.36 28.90
C ASP A 4 -5.03 -14.23 27.40
N TYR A 5 -5.48 -15.23 26.64
CA TYR A 5 -5.37 -15.21 25.19
C TYR A 5 -6.54 -14.40 24.61
N ILE A 6 -6.21 -13.33 23.89
CA ILE A 6 -7.19 -12.53 23.15
C ILE A 6 -7.08 -12.93 21.68
N GLN A 7 -8.21 -13.27 21.07
CA GLN A 7 -8.27 -13.56 19.64
C GLN A 7 -8.00 -12.27 18.84
N GLU A 8 -7.09 -12.35 17.87
CA GLU A 8 -6.81 -11.22 16.99
C GLU A 8 -8.06 -10.88 16.14
N PRO A 9 -8.48 -9.60 16.09
CA PRO A 9 -9.68 -9.21 15.36
C PRO A 9 -9.43 -9.20 13.86
N PHE A 10 -10.52 -9.34 13.10
CA PHE A 10 -10.49 -9.07 11.66
C PHE A 10 -10.53 -7.57 11.40
N LEU A 11 -9.69 -7.12 10.48
CA LEU A 11 -9.75 -5.77 9.92
C LEU A 11 -10.64 -5.75 8.68
N LEU A 12 -11.35 -4.64 8.46
CA LEU A 12 -12.20 -4.43 7.30
C LEU A 12 -11.43 -3.74 6.17
N PHE A 13 -11.72 -4.16 4.95
CA PHE A 13 -11.08 -3.71 3.72
C PHE A 13 -12.13 -3.39 2.67
N GLY A 14 -11.70 -2.87 1.51
CA GLY A 14 -12.62 -2.51 0.43
C GLY A 14 -13.46 -3.69 -0.06
N LYS A 15 -12.88 -4.89 0.04
CA LYS A 15 -13.47 -6.17 -0.39
C LYS A 15 -13.34 -7.20 0.73
N GLY A 16 -14.08 -7.03 1.83
CA GLY A 16 -14.16 -8.05 2.89
C GLY A 16 -13.22 -7.79 4.06
N LYS A 17 -12.66 -8.86 4.65
CA LYS A 17 -11.92 -8.78 5.92
C LYS A 17 -10.68 -9.68 5.95
N SER A 18 -9.64 -9.23 6.63
CA SER A 18 -8.42 -10.01 6.87
C SER A 18 -7.84 -9.71 8.24
N ILE A 19 -7.24 -10.71 8.88
CA ILE A 19 -6.46 -10.49 10.12
C ILE A 19 -5.13 -9.79 9.77
N CYS A 20 -4.56 -10.09 8.60
CA CYS A 20 -3.26 -9.55 8.19
C CYS A 20 -3.43 -8.25 7.38
N PRO A 21 -2.95 -7.08 7.85
CA PRO A 21 -3.09 -5.82 7.13
C PRO A 21 -2.51 -5.83 5.72
N ARG A 22 -1.31 -6.42 5.55
CA ARG A 22 -0.62 -6.46 4.26
C ARG A 22 -1.38 -7.29 3.23
N GLU A 23 -1.93 -8.43 3.66
CA GLU A 23 -2.76 -9.27 2.79
C GLU A 23 -4.10 -8.59 2.48
N GLY A 24 -4.73 -7.97 3.48
CA GLY A 24 -5.95 -7.20 3.28
C GLY A 24 -5.78 -6.07 2.28
N ILE A 25 -4.72 -5.26 2.39
CA ILE A 25 -4.43 -4.22 1.40
C ILE A 25 -4.19 -4.87 0.04
N ALA A 26 -3.27 -5.84 -0.04
CA ALA A 26 -2.90 -6.44 -1.32
C ALA A 26 -4.10 -7.06 -2.04
N GLU A 27 -4.87 -7.94 -1.38
CA GLU A 27 -5.90 -8.75 -2.02
C GLU A 27 -7.30 -8.14 -1.94
N LEU A 28 -7.58 -7.33 -0.91
CA LEU A 28 -8.93 -6.84 -0.60
C LEU A 28 -9.07 -5.31 -0.77
N ASN A 29 -8.01 -4.63 -1.18
CA ASN A 29 -7.92 -3.17 -1.31
C ASN A 29 -8.15 -2.39 -0.01
N VAL A 30 -7.69 -1.14 0.03
CA VAL A 30 -7.96 -0.25 1.15
C VAL A 30 -9.45 0.04 1.33
N TYR A 31 -9.89 0.17 2.59
CA TYR A 31 -11.30 0.26 2.97
C TYR A 31 -12.04 1.42 2.30
N ASP A 32 -11.38 2.57 2.18
CA ASP A 32 -11.97 3.79 1.62
C ASP A 32 -12.42 3.66 0.16
N THR A 33 -12.06 2.58 -0.54
CA THR A 33 -12.62 2.24 -1.87
C THR A 33 -14.13 2.02 -1.90
N VAL A 34 -14.79 1.78 -0.76
CA VAL A 34 -16.27 1.72 -0.68
C VAL A 34 -16.92 3.10 -0.53
N ILE A 35 -16.13 4.15 -0.36
CA ILE A 35 -16.62 5.51 -0.14
C ILE A 35 -16.71 6.24 -1.49
N GLU A 36 -17.90 6.66 -1.89
CA GLU A 36 -18.13 7.32 -3.19
C GLU A 36 -17.32 8.63 -3.36
N ALA A 37 -17.19 9.41 -2.28
CA ALA A 37 -16.46 10.68 -2.28
C ALA A 37 -14.93 10.53 -2.26
N ARG A 38 -14.40 9.30 -2.31
CA ARG A 38 -12.97 9.01 -2.21
C ARG A 38 -12.17 9.70 -3.31
N LYS A 39 -11.02 10.29 -2.94
CA LYS A 39 -9.99 10.74 -3.88
C LYS A 39 -9.01 9.60 -4.17
N ASN A 40 -8.77 9.33 -5.44
CA ASN A 40 -7.81 8.30 -5.90
C ASN A 40 -6.56 8.91 -6.57
N GLN A 41 -6.35 10.22 -6.39
CA GLN A 41 -5.20 10.96 -6.88
C GLN A 41 -4.53 11.67 -5.71
N LEU A 42 -3.25 11.38 -5.50
CA LEU A 42 -2.44 12.05 -4.49
C LEU A 42 -1.56 13.09 -5.20
N LEU A 43 -1.89 14.36 -5.02
CA LEU A 43 -1.10 15.46 -5.57
C LEU A 43 0.10 15.73 -4.67
N LEU A 44 1.30 15.69 -5.25
CA LEU A 44 2.57 15.88 -4.56
C LEU A 44 3.32 17.04 -5.19
N GLY A 45 3.52 18.10 -4.40
CA GLY A 45 4.45 19.19 -4.71
C GLY A 45 5.83 18.86 -4.16
N ILE A 46 6.87 19.02 -4.97
CA ILE A 46 8.26 18.80 -4.56
C ILE A 46 9.02 20.13 -4.68
N ILE A 47 9.75 20.49 -3.63
CA ILE A 47 10.61 21.68 -3.57
C ILE A 47 12.01 21.19 -3.17
N GLY A 48 13.01 21.57 -3.96
CA GLY A 48 14.40 21.20 -3.71
C GLY A 48 15.30 21.62 -4.86
N ILE A 49 16.59 21.28 -4.77
CA ILE A 49 17.50 21.44 -5.90
C ILE A 49 17.17 20.42 -6.99
N GLU A 50 17.45 20.77 -8.26
CA GLU A 50 17.10 19.96 -9.43
C GLU A 50 17.52 18.49 -9.30
N GLU A 51 18.76 18.24 -8.85
CA GLU A 51 19.29 16.89 -8.69
C GLU A 51 18.46 16.02 -7.73
N ASP A 52 18.05 16.59 -6.59
CA ASP A 52 17.30 15.84 -5.58
C ASP A 52 15.83 15.67 -5.97
N VAL A 53 15.27 16.65 -6.67
CA VAL A 53 13.91 16.55 -7.25
C VAL A 53 13.86 15.39 -8.24
N GLU A 54 14.84 15.28 -9.14
CA GLU A 54 14.88 14.18 -10.12
C GLU A 54 15.11 12.81 -9.46
N LYS A 55 15.97 12.74 -8.43
CA LYS A 55 16.13 11.51 -7.63
C LYS A 55 14.79 11.11 -7.01
N LEU A 56 14.09 12.03 -6.36
CA LEU A 56 12.82 11.71 -5.71
C LEU A 56 11.75 11.29 -6.72
N LYS A 57 11.65 11.95 -7.89
CA LYS A 57 10.75 11.52 -8.97
C LYS A 57 11.00 10.07 -9.38
N GLY A 58 12.28 9.67 -9.51
CA GLY A 58 12.65 8.28 -9.79
C GLY A 58 12.18 7.30 -8.71
N TRP A 59 12.26 7.67 -7.43
CA TRP A 59 11.76 6.85 -6.33
C TRP A 59 10.24 6.76 -6.29
N LEU A 60 9.53 7.88 -6.47
CA LEU A 60 8.08 7.90 -6.55
C LEU A 60 7.57 7.02 -7.69
N LYS A 61 8.26 7.03 -8.83
CA LYS A 61 7.93 6.13 -9.95
C LYS A 61 8.07 4.66 -9.57
N ARG A 62 9.09 4.30 -8.78
CA ARG A 62 9.27 2.93 -8.27
C ARG A 62 8.18 2.53 -7.27
N PHE A 63 7.59 3.47 -6.54
CA PHE A 63 6.51 3.19 -5.60
C PHE A 63 5.18 2.86 -6.28
N GLU A 64 5.02 3.16 -7.57
CA GLU A 64 3.87 2.70 -8.36
C GLU A 64 3.90 1.19 -8.60
N SER A 65 5.10 0.60 -8.61
CA SER A 65 5.33 -0.79 -8.96
C SER A 65 4.96 -1.76 -7.85
N TYR A 66 4.44 -2.93 -8.25
CA TYR A 66 4.23 -4.07 -7.37
C TYR A 66 5.55 -4.71 -6.93
N ILE A 67 5.65 -5.04 -5.64
CA ILE A 67 6.76 -5.82 -5.09
C ILE A 67 6.31 -7.27 -4.96
N PRO A 68 6.89 -8.21 -5.72
CA PRO A 68 6.49 -9.61 -5.68
C PRO A 68 6.87 -10.27 -4.35
N ALA A 69 6.14 -11.32 -4.00
CA ALA A 69 6.48 -12.16 -2.87
C ALA A 69 7.85 -12.84 -3.09
N ASN A 70 8.59 -13.07 -2.01
CA ASN A 70 9.81 -13.88 -2.11
C ASN A 70 9.48 -15.36 -1.85
N PRO A 71 9.60 -16.25 -2.85
CA PRO A 71 9.27 -17.66 -2.70
C PRO A 71 10.20 -18.42 -1.74
N LYS A 72 11.37 -17.84 -1.40
CA LYS A 72 12.33 -18.43 -0.45
C LYS A 72 11.95 -18.23 1.02
N GLY A 73 10.78 -17.64 1.30
CA GLY A 73 10.29 -17.46 2.66
C GLY A 73 10.07 -18.80 3.35
N LYS A 74 10.80 -19.05 4.45
CA LYS A 74 10.71 -20.30 5.22
C LYS A 74 9.48 -20.39 6.13
N GLN A 75 8.71 -19.31 6.26
CA GLN A 75 7.55 -19.22 7.14
C GLN A 75 6.31 -18.72 6.39
N LYS A 76 5.16 -19.31 6.70
CA LYS A 76 3.87 -18.92 6.13
C LYS A 76 3.59 -17.46 6.48
N GLY A 77 3.46 -16.61 5.45
CA GLY A 77 3.18 -15.19 5.59
C GLY A 77 4.39 -14.27 5.68
N LEU A 78 5.61 -14.81 5.60
CA LEU A 78 6.83 -14.02 5.47
C LEU A 78 7.04 -13.60 4.01
N PHE A 79 7.59 -12.40 3.79
CA PHE A 79 7.83 -11.82 2.46
C PHE A 79 6.61 -11.85 1.51
N LYS A 80 5.42 -11.57 2.07
CA LYS A 80 4.21 -11.35 1.28
C LYS A 80 4.42 -10.23 0.26
N PRO A 81 3.72 -10.30 -0.88
CA PRO A 81 3.79 -9.25 -1.86
C PRO A 81 3.27 -7.92 -1.30
N PHE A 82 3.66 -6.83 -1.94
CA PHE A 82 3.24 -5.49 -1.55
C PHE A 82 2.78 -4.72 -2.79
N SER A 83 1.56 -4.19 -2.74
CA SER A 83 1.00 -3.38 -3.81
C SER A 83 1.69 -2.02 -3.86
N GLY A 84 2.08 -1.60 -5.06
CA GLY A 84 2.46 -0.21 -5.31
C GLY A 84 1.24 0.72 -5.40
N PHE A 85 1.50 2.02 -5.57
CA PHE A 85 0.49 3.03 -5.87
C PHE A 85 0.04 2.93 -7.32
N ASN A 86 -0.99 2.12 -7.55
CA ASN A 86 -1.70 2.02 -8.83
C ASN A 86 -3.21 2.04 -8.61
N GLN A 87 -3.99 2.21 -9.68
CA GLN A 87 -5.44 2.32 -9.60
C GLN A 87 -6.15 0.95 -9.52
N ASP A 88 -5.46 -0.15 -9.83
CA ASP A 88 -6.08 -1.45 -10.02
C ASP A 88 -6.23 -2.25 -8.71
N LYS A 89 -5.17 -2.28 -7.88
CA LYS A 89 -5.09 -3.16 -6.71
C LYS A 89 -4.31 -2.51 -5.57
N GLY A 90 -4.66 -2.84 -4.32
CA GLY A 90 -3.98 -2.28 -3.15
C GLY A 90 -4.57 -0.95 -2.73
N PHE A 91 -3.80 0.12 -2.93
CA PHE A 91 -4.20 1.48 -2.59
C PHE A 91 -5.24 2.05 -3.55
N CYS A 92 -5.37 1.50 -4.76
CA CYS A 92 -6.30 1.97 -5.79
C CYS A 92 -6.18 3.49 -6.01
N ALA A 93 -4.96 4.01 -6.02
CA ALA A 93 -4.65 5.42 -6.11
C ALA A 93 -3.37 5.65 -6.93
N LYS A 94 -3.27 6.81 -7.58
CA LYS A 94 -2.09 7.22 -8.35
C LYS A 94 -1.45 8.49 -7.77
N LEU A 95 -0.14 8.60 -7.94
CA LEU A 95 0.63 9.78 -7.59
C LEU A 95 0.60 10.77 -8.77
N ILE A 96 0.32 12.04 -8.49
CA ILE A 96 0.43 13.15 -9.45
C ILE A 96 1.51 14.09 -8.94
N VAL A 97 2.67 14.09 -9.60
CA VAL A 97 3.84 14.83 -9.15
C VAL A 97 3.97 16.13 -9.92
N THR A 98 4.14 17.24 -9.21
CA THR A 98 4.48 18.55 -9.77
C THR A 98 5.73 19.07 -9.07
N ALA A 99 6.73 19.47 -9.85
CA ALA A 99 7.94 20.12 -9.35
C ALA A 99 7.83 21.63 -9.61
N LEU A 100 8.19 22.43 -8.61
CA LEU A 100 8.31 23.88 -8.68
C LEU A 100 9.76 24.29 -8.42
#